data_AF-A0A0F2PQ05-F1
#
_entry.id   AF-A0A0F2PQ05-F1
#
_cell.length_a   1.000
_cell.length_b   1.000
_cell.length_c   1.000
_cell.angle_alpha   90.00
_cell.angle_beta   90.00
_cell.angle_gamma   90.00
#
_symmetry.space_group_name_H-M   'P 1'
#
loop_
_entity.id
_entity.type
_entity.pdbx_description
1 polymer ?
#
loop_
_entity_poly.entity_id
_entity_poly.type
_entity_poly.pdbx_seq_one_letter_code
_entity_poly.pdbx_strand_id
1 'polypeptide(L)'
;MRDRTAIDTIKGYFYQFDYSILTILELRKGTDAIIIEGIEDVDVSELESNTAIQCKYYANTEFNHSEIAPAIRYMLKDFVERRKYSKETIKYKLYGYYQKGQEKLPDIITIEFFKKHYLTYTHKKIKTLFYQDLNISDAVLHDFLSHLQIQINAKEFSQQLNDILKKLQEQFNCSPFEADHYYYNNALKVIKELAICKNIEKRKVCKKDFIKLINKKEILFNQWFYFFKGEKEVYKILRKEHFTYLNVLPFERFFLIEVDKNSYSRFELKEILLCISNKWSKLSKRTPHPFCPYVYIHNLDSNELIELKNDFYREGIRFIDGVAYNEAKFNPKAIVECANYYNQIMLKFIDHLDYINLIIHEMNKTIEIYQFFRETPFFELNNPNIKHIKIQNLQLKNVKGII
;
A
#
# COMPACT_ATOMS: atom_id res chain seq x y z
N MET A 1 17.87 40.77 -14.93
CA MET A 1 18.49 39.47 -14.58
C MET A 1 17.40 38.40 -14.67
N ARG A 2 17.62 37.27 -15.36
CA ARG A 2 16.72 36.12 -15.19
C ARG A 2 16.87 35.64 -13.76
N ASP A 3 15.77 35.67 -13.01
CA ASP A 3 15.74 35.08 -11.68
C ASP A 3 16.12 33.59 -11.81
N ARG A 4 17.14 33.16 -11.04
CA ARG A 4 17.69 31.80 -11.08
C ARG A 4 16.99 30.90 -10.04
N THR A 5 15.94 31.38 -9.40
CA THR A 5 15.18 30.60 -8.43
C THR A 5 14.48 29.43 -9.11
N ALA A 6 14.49 28.25 -8.48
CA ALA A 6 13.88 27.04 -9.01
C ALA A 6 12.36 26.96 -8.74
N ILE A 7 11.72 28.08 -8.36
CA ILE A 7 10.34 28.11 -7.86
C ILE A 7 9.36 27.53 -8.89
N ASP A 8 9.46 27.97 -10.15
CA ASP A 8 8.54 27.52 -11.21
C ASP A 8 8.75 26.04 -11.55
N THR A 9 10.00 25.56 -11.54
CA THR A 9 10.32 24.15 -11.76
C THR A 9 9.78 23.28 -10.63
N ILE A 10 9.97 23.69 -9.38
CA ILE A 10 9.45 22.99 -8.20
C ILE A 10 7.93 22.96 -8.24
N LYS A 11 7.27 24.09 -8.54
CA LYS A 11 5.80 24.14 -8.73
C LYS A 11 5.32 23.23 -9.85
N GLY A 12 6.06 23.14 -10.95
CA GLY A 12 5.78 22.19 -12.03
C GLY A 12 5.76 20.75 -11.55
N TYR A 13 6.77 20.34 -10.75
CA TYR A 13 6.82 19.01 -10.14
C TYR A 13 5.69 18.74 -9.15
N PHE A 14 5.33 19.72 -8.31
CA PHE A 14 4.17 19.55 -7.44
C PHE A 14 2.86 19.48 -8.24
N TYR A 15 2.73 20.26 -9.32
CA TYR A 15 1.52 20.25 -10.13
C TYR A 15 1.27 18.89 -10.79
N GLN A 16 2.31 18.22 -11.31
CA GLN A 16 2.19 16.85 -11.82
C GLN A 16 1.89 15.82 -10.71
N PHE A 17 2.48 15.97 -9.53
CA PHE A 17 2.23 15.05 -8.41
C PHE A 17 0.80 15.20 -7.91
N ASP A 18 0.33 16.43 -7.73
CA ASP A 18 -1.04 16.74 -7.36
C ASP A 18 -2.01 16.20 -8.42
N TYR A 19 -1.69 16.36 -9.71
CA TYR A 19 -2.53 15.81 -10.76
C TYR A 19 -2.55 14.27 -10.73
N SER A 20 -1.42 13.62 -10.40
CA SER A 20 -1.36 12.17 -10.18
C SER A 20 -2.26 11.73 -9.03
N ILE A 21 -2.21 12.44 -7.89
CA ILE A 21 -3.05 12.18 -6.71
C ILE A 21 -4.53 12.36 -7.07
N LEU A 22 -4.88 13.46 -7.74
CA LEU A 22 -6.27 13.71 -8.14
C LEU A 22 -6.78 12.61 -9.08
N THR A 23 -5.98 12.26 -10.09
CA THR A 23 -6.32 11.25 -11.09
C THR A 23 -6.57 9.89 -10.43
N ILE A 24 -5.68 9.43 -9.52
CA ILE A 24 -5.87 8.14 -8.85
C ILE A 24 -7.08 8.13 -7.91
N LEU A 25 -7.40 9.25 -7.25
CA LEU A 25 -8.59 9.38 -6.40
C LEU A 25 -9.88 9.37 -7.22
N GLU A 26 -9.85 9.87 -8.46
CA GLU A 26 -11.00 9.93 -9.37
C GLU A 26 -11.25 8.64 -10.16
N LEU A 27 -10.32 7.68 -10.14
CA LEU A 27 -10.52 6.37 -10.79
C LEU A 27 -11.79 5.67 -10.30
N ARG A 28 -12.50 5.04 -11.24
CA ARG A 28 -13.82 4.44 -10.99
C ARG A 28 -13.73 3.16 -10.17
N LYS A 29 -12.83 2.24 -10.54
CA LYS A 29 -12.65 0.96 -9.84
C LYS A 29 -11.38 0.97 -9.02
N GLY A 30 -11.41 0.23 -7.91
CA GLY A 30 -10.23 0.05 -7.06
C GLY A 30 -9.06 -0.65 -7.78
N THR A 31 -9.34 -1.41 -8.83
CA THR A 31 -8.35 -2.14 -9.65
C THR A 31 -7.75 -1.30 -10.78
N ASP A 32 -8.37 -0.18 -11.14
CA ASP A 32 -7.81 0.73 -12.13
C ASP A 32 -6.53 1.35 -11.56
N ALA A 33 -5.59 1.69 -12.44
CA ALA A 33 -4.25 2.08 -12.03
C ALA A 33 -3.71 3.25 -12.83
N ILE A 34 -2.72 3.92 -12.24
CA ILE A 34 -1.87 4.86 -12.96
C ILE A 34 -0.41 4.38 -12.94
N ILE A 35 0.36 4.82 -13.92
CA ILE A 35 1.82 4.77 -13.93
C ILE A 35 2.30 6.22 -13.85
N ILE A 36 3.11 6.51 -12.84
CA ILE A 36 3.68 7.84 -12.64
C ILE A 36 5.01 7.90 -13.40
N GLU A 37 5.25 8.98 -14.16
CA GLU A 37 6.46 9.16 -14.96
C GLU A 37 6.69 7.96 -15.91
N GLY A 38 5.68 7.62 -16.71
CA GLY A 38 5.70 6.50 -17.66
C GLY A 38 6.05 6.97 -19.07
N ILE A 39 5.08 6.89 -19.98
CA ILE A 39 5.13 7.46 -21.33
C ILE A 39 5.14 8.99 -21.20
N GLU A 40 4.19 9.52 -20.43
CA GLU A 40 4.12 10.91 -20.02
C GLU A 40 4.13 10.99 -18.47
N ASP A 41 3.89 12.16 -17.91
CA ASP A 41 3.96 12.38 -16.45
C ASP A 41 2.97 11.47 -15.68
N VAL A 42 1.77 11.25 -16.23
CA VAL A 42 0.73 10.38 -15.63
C VAL A 42 0.07 9.55 -16.72
N ASP A 43 0.26 8.23 -16.68
CA ASP A 43 -0.44 7.31 -17.58
C ASP A 43 -1.56 6.59 -16.83
N VAL A 44 -2.78 6.68 -17.35
CA VAL A 44 -3.97 6.06 -16.77
C VAL A 44 -4.29 4.77 -17.53
N SER A 45 -4.50 3.69 -16.79
CA SER A 45 -4.95 2.39 -17.31
C SER A 45 -6.29 2.02 -16.70
N GLU A 46 -7.35 2.16 -17.49
CA GLU A 46 -8.69 1.65 -17.22
C GLU A 46 -9.02 0.48 -18.16
N LEU A 47 -10.02 -0.33 -17.83
CA LEU A 47 -10.43 -1.51 -18.61
C LEU A 47 -10.68 -1.25 -20.11
N GLU A 48 -11.09 -0.04 -20.47
CA GLU A 48 -11.54 0.32 -21.82
C GLU A 48 -10.63 1.31 -22.53
N SER A 49 -9.68 1.94 -21.82
CA SER A 49 -8.76 2.88 -22.45
C SER A 49 -7.52 3.13 -21.62
N ASN A 50 -6.41 3.29 -22.32
CA ASN A 50 -5.16 3.80 -21.79
C ASN A 50 -4.98 5.26 -22.25
N THR A 51 -4.61 6.16 -21.33
CA THR A 51 -4.38 7.57 -21.63
C THR A 51 -3.06 8.04 -21.02
N ALA A 52 -2.14 8.55 -21.84
CA ALA A 52 -0.91 9.18 -21.37
C ALA A 52 -1.11 10.69 -21.23
N ILE A 53 -0.81 11.25 -20.07
CA ILE A 53 -1.10 12.65 -19.72
C ILE A 53 0.19 13.39 -19.36
N GLN A 54 0.46 14.47 -20.11
CA GLN A 54 1.53 15.42 -19.79
C GLN A 54 0.95 16.65 -19.12
N CYS A 55 1.53 17.01 -17.96
CA CYS A 55 1.22 18.23 -17.23
C CYS A 55 2.14 19.38 -17.67
N LYS A 56 1.58 20.60 -17.74
CA LYS A 56 2.34 21.84 -17.93
C LYS A 56 1.81 22.94 -17.02
N TYR A 57 2.68 23.57 -16.23
CA TYR A 57 2.27 24.65 -15.33
C TYR A 57 3.12 25.90 -15.55
N TYR A 58 2.52 26.92 -16.16
CA TYR A 58 3.20 28.18 -16.47
C TYR A 58 2.35 29.40 -16.07
N ALA A 59 2.11 29.54 -14.77
CA ALA A 59 1.20 30.54 -14.19
C ALA A 59 1.58 32.01 -14.42
N ASN A 60 2.83 32.29 -14.78
CA ASN A 60 3.33 33.66 -15.01
C ASN A 60 3.53 33.98 -16.50
N THR A 61 3.06 33.09 -17.39
CA THR A 61 3.32 33.22 -18.83
C THR A 61 2.03 33.24 -19.64
N GLU A 62 2.13 33.87 -20.81
CA GLU A 62 1.12 33.79 -21.85
C GLU A 62 1.33 32.54 -22.70
N PHE A 63 0.26 31.80 -22.96
CA PHE A 63 0.29 30.62 -23.81
C PHE A 63 0.80 30.97 -25.21
N ASN A 64 1.69 30.12 -25.71
CA ASN A 64 2.14 30.09 -27.10
C ASN A 64 2.28 28.63 -27.53
N HIS A 65 1.97 28.32 -28.79
CA HIS A 65 2.05 26.95 -29.32
C HIS A 65 3.43 26.30 -29.12
N SER A 66 4.49 27.11 -29.13
CA SER A 66 5.87 26.66 -28.91
C SER A 66 6.09 26.00 -27.55
N GLU A 67 5.34 26.39 -26.51
CA GLU A 67 5.50 25.88 -25.15
C GLU A 67 5.07 24.40 -25.03
N ILE A 68 4.09 24.00 -25.83
CA ILE A 68 3.53 22.64 -25.80
C ILE A 68 4.02 21.79 -26.97
N ALA A 69 4.54 22.41 -28.03
CA ALA A 69 5.00 21.73 -29.23
C ALA A 69 5.98 20.56 -28.96
N PRO A 70 6.96 20.67 -28.04
CA PRO A 70 7.82 19.54 -27.70
C PRO A 70 7.04 18.33 -27.16
N ALA A 71 6.12 18.53 -26.22
CA ALA A 71 5.32 17.45 -25.64
C ALA A 71 4.44 16.79 -26.71
N ILE A 72 3.76 17.58 -27.53
CA ILE A 72 2.94 17.08 -28.64
C ILE A 72 3.77 16.25 -29.64
N ARG A 73 5.02 16.64 -29.92
CA ARG A 73 5.92 15.85 -30.78
C ARG A 73 6.34 14.53 -30.14
N TYR A 74 6.56 14.49 -28.83
CA TYR A 74 6.86 13.23 -28.13
C TYR A 74 5.66 12.27 -28.17
N MET A 75 4.45 12.77 -27.88
CA MET A 75 3.21 12.00 -28.01
C MET A 75 3.02 11.44 -29.41
N LEU A 76 3.23 12.26 -30.45
CA LEU A 76 3.14 11.81 -31.85
C LEU A 76 4.18 10.73 -32.16
N LYS A 77 5.42 10.88 -31.67
CA LYS A 77 6.47 9.90 -31.86
C LYS A 77 6.10 8.55 -31.24
N ASP A 78 5.62 8.55 -29.99
CA ASP A 78 5.14 7.33 -29.31
C ASP A 78 3.98 6.67 -30.07
N PHE A 79 3.00 7.46 -30.54
CA PHE A 79 1.88 6.96 -31.35
C PHE A 79 2.34 6.26 -32.63
N VAL A 80 3.28 6.87 -33.36
CA VAL A 80 3.84 6.29 -34.60
C VAL A 80 4.64 5.01 -34.30
N GLU A 81 5.44 5.01 -33.24
CA GLU A 81 6.19 3.82 -32.82
C GLU A 81 5.25 2.67 -32.43
N ARG A 82 4.16 2.94 -31.72
CA ARG A 82 3.15 1.93 -31.38
C ARG A 82 2.56 1.28 -32.60
N ARG A 83 2.16 2.08 -33.60
CA ARG A 83 1.64 1.56 -34.88
C ARG A 83 2.67 0.71 -35.61
N LYS A 84 3.93 1.16 -35.65
CA LYS A 84 5.04 0.43 -36.29
C LYS A 84 5.28 -0.93 -35.66
N TYR A 85 5.18 -1.03 -34.33
CA TYR A 85 5.44 -2.26 -33.58
C TYR A 85 4.16 -3.02 -33.20
N SER A 86 3.01 -2.70 -33.80
CA SER A 86 1.71 -3.34 -33.51
C SER A 86 1.36 -3.36 -32.01
N LYS A 87 1.75 -2.32 -31.28
CA LYS A 87 1.36 -2.11 -29.89
C LYS A 87 -0.05 -1.50 -29.83
N GLU A 88 -0.70 -1.67 -28.69
CA GLU A 88 -2.00 -1.06 -28.41
C GLU A 88 -1.95 0.46 -28.58
N THR A 89 -2.93 0.99 -29.32
CA THR A 89 -3.16 2.42 -29.48
C THR A 89 -3.71 3.01 -28.19
N ILE A 90 -3.20 4.18 -27.81
CA ILE A 90 -3.61 4.88 -26.59
C ILE A 90 -4.06 6.30 -26.91
N LYS A 91 -4.75 6.93 -25.95
CA LYS A 91 -5.09 8.35 -26.00
C LYS A 91 -3.97 9.18 -25.39
N TYR A 92 -3.85 10.43 -25.82
CA TYR A 92 -2.90 11.39 -25.29
C TYR A 92 -3.62 12.63 -24.81
N LYS A 93 -3.19 13.18 -23.67
CA LYS A 93 -3.73 14.41 -23.13
C LYS A 93 -2.61 15.35 -22.71
N LEU A 94 -2.70 16.60 -23.15
CA LEU A 94 -1.93 17.68 -22.56
C LEU A 94 -2.83 18.42 -21.56
N TYR A 95 -2.41 18.49 -20.30
CA TYR A 95 -3.10 19.19 -19.21
C TYR A 95 -2.25 20.37 -18.74
N GLY A 96 -2.59 21.57 -19.22
CA GLY A 96 -1.78 22.77 -19.10
C GLY A 96 -2.51 23.96 -18.47
N TYR A 97 -1.85 24.68 -17.57
CA TYR A 97 -2.30 25.97 -17.05
C TYR A 97 -1.38 27.11 -17.48
N TYR A 98 -1.99 28.21 -17.94
CA TYR A 98 -1.34 29.43 -18.38
C TYR A 98 -2.12 30.64 -17.85
N GLN A 99 -1.45 31.78 -17.68
CA GLN A 99 -2.13 32.97 -17.14
C GLN A 99 -3.17 33.56 -18.10
N LYS A 100 -2.84 33.55 -19.39
CA LYS A 100 -3.61 34.12 -20.51
C LYS A 100 -3.11 33.55 -21.84
N GLY A 101 -3.74 33.91 -22.96
CA GLY A 101 -3.28 33.52 -24.31
C GLY A 101 -3.97 32.26 -24.84
N GLN A 102 -4.87 31.65 -24.08
CA GLN A 102 -5.55 30.40 -24.46
C GLN A 102 -6.40 30.55 -25.72
N GLU A 103 -6.89 31.76 -26.01
CA GLU A 103 -7.64 32.08 -27.22
C GLU A 103 -6.86 31.86 -28.53
N LYS A 104 -5.53 31.73 -28.45
CA LYS A 104 -4.68 31.40 -29.61
C LYS A 104 -4.84 29.96 -30.07
N LEU A 105 -5.29 29.05 -29.20
CA LEU A 105 -5.57 27.68 -29.58
C LEU A 105 -6.94 27.62 -30.26
N PRO A 106 -7.04 27.19 -31.52
CA PRO A 106 -8.33 27.05 -32.19
C PRO A 106 -9.12 25.88 -31.60
N ASP A 107 -10.45 25.98 -31.63
CA ASP A 107 -11.35 24.91 -31.19
C ASP A 107 -11.15 23.60 -31.98
N ILE A 108 -10.81 23.73 -33.27
CA ILE A 108 -10.51 22.61 -34.16
C ILE A 108 -9.09 22.76 -34.70
N ILE A 109 -8.25 21.76 -34.42
CA ILE A 109 -6.87 21.70 -34.90
C ILE A 109 -6.84 21.05 -36.28
N THR A 110 -6.67 21.85 -37.34
CA THR A 110 -6.49 21.32 -38.70
C THR A 110 -5.09 20.75 -38.89
N ILE A 111 -4.91 19.86 -39.88
CA ILE A 111 -3.58 19.30 -40.22
C ILE A 111 -2.59 20.40 -40.59
N GLU A 112 -3.04 21.43 -41.32
CA GLU A 112 -2.20 22.58 -41.69
C GLU A 112 -1.73 23.35 -40.46
N PHE A 113 -2.65 23.62 -39.53
CA PHE A 113 -2.33 24.26 -38.25
C PHE A 113 -1.31 23.41 -37.47
N PHE A 114 -1.56 22.11 -37.36
CA PHE A 114 -0.73 21.16 -36.64
C PHE A 114 0.69 21.12 -37.20
N LYS A 115 0.83 20.98 -38.53
CA LYS A 115 2.12 20.99 -39.23
C LYS A 115 2.87 22.30 -39.02
N LYS A 116 2.18 23.43 -39.12
CA LYS A 116 2.78 24.76 -39.01
C LYS A 116 3.27 25.07 -37.60
N HIS A 117 2.44 24.82 -36.58
CA HIS A 117 2.68 25.29 -35.22
C HIS A 117 3.38 24.26 -34.31
N TYR A 118 3.21 22.96 -34.56
CA TYR A 118 3.76 21.92 -33.69
C TYR A 118 4.87 21.08 -34.37
N LEU A 119 4.77 20.84 -35.68
CA LEU A 119 5.70 19.95 -36.39
C LEU A 119 6.79 20.69 -37.20
N THR A 120 6.68 22.00 -37.34
CA THR A 120 7.70 22.83 -38.03
C THR A 120 8.41 23.70 -37.01
N TYR A 121 9.72 23.55 -36.91
CA TYR A 121 10.52 24.38 -36.01
C TYR A 121 11.93 24.61 -36.57
N THR A 122 12.58 25.67 -36.10
CA THR A 122 13.97 25.97 -36.46
C THR A 122 14.86 25.68 -35.26
N HIS A 123 15.79 24.75 -35.41
CA HIS A 123 16.79 24.44 -34.38
C HIS A 123 18.19 24.66 -34.96
N LYS A 124 19.03 25.45 -34.28
CA LYS A 124 20.39 25.81 -34.75
C LYS A 124 20.43 26.31 -36.20
N LYS A 125 19.48 27.17 -36.59
CA LYS A 125 19.28 27.72 -37.96
C LYS A 125 18.85 26.71 -39.04
N ILE A 126 18.53 25.47 -38.67
CA ILE A 126 18.01 24.46 -39.60
C ILE A 126 16.49 24.35 -39.41
N LYS A 127 15.73 24.60 -40.49
CA LYS A 127 14.29 24.38 -40.51
C LYS A 127 14.03 22.88 -40.59
N THR A 128 13.39 22.35 -39.56
CA THR A 128 13.06 20.92 -39.43
C THR A 128 11.56 20.73 -39.62
N LEU A 129 11.20 19.71 -40.40
CA LEU A 129 9.82 19.31 -40.68
C LEU A 129 9.60 17.92 -40.08
N PHE A 130 9.18 17.87 -38.82
CA PHE A 130 9.17 16.66 -38.00
C PHE A 130 8.35 15.50 -38.61
N TYR A 131 7.27 15.82 -39.34
CA TYR A 131 6.46 14.81 -40.02
C TYR A 131 7.18 14.15 -41.21
N GLN A 132 8.12 14.85 -41.85
CA GLN A 132 8.97 14.26 -42.89
C GLN A 132 10.02 13.35 -42.27
N ASP A 133 10.60 13.75 -41.13
CA ASP A 133 11.57 12.94 -40.39
C ASP A 133 10.97 11.62 -39.91
N LEU A 134 9.69 11.63 -39.51
CA LEU A 134 8.94 10.43 -39.14
C LEU A 134 8.41 9.64 -40.34
N ASN A 135 8.52 10.17 -41.57
CA ASN A 135 8.00 9.59 -42.80
C ASN A 135 6.51 9.19 -42.71
N ILE A 136 5.67 10.10 -42.20
CA ILE A 136 4.24 9.86 -41.96
C ILE A 136 3.35 10.65 -42.92
N SER A 137 2.20 10.06 -43.28
CA SER A 137 1.19 10.68 -44.15
C SER A 137 0.16 11.50 -43.35
N ASP A 138 -0.59 12.33 -44.06
CA ASP A 138 -1.66 13.15 -43.47
C ASP A 138 -2.78 12.31 -42.84
N ALA A 139 -3.00 11.09 -43.35
CA ALA A 139 -3.93 10.13 -42.75
C ALA A 139 -3.48 9.69 -41.35
N VAL A 140 -2.17 9.48 -41.14
CA VAL A 140 -1.61 9.14 -39.81
C VAL A 140 -1.73 10.33 -38.86
N LEU A 141 -1.51 11.55 -39.35
CA LEU A 141 -1.67 12.77 -38.55
C LEU A 141 -3.13 12.98 -38.12
N HIS A 142 -4.08 12.76 -39.04
CA HIS A 142 -5.50 12.85 -38.72
C HIS A 142 -5.90 11.82 -37.66
N ASP A 143 -5.42 10.59 -37.80
CA ASP A 143 -5.66 9.51 -36.83
C ASP A 143 -5.07 9.87 -35.45
N PHE A 144 -3.84 10.39 -35.39
CA PHE A 144 -3.26 10.87 -34.13
C PHE A 144 -4.08 11.99 -33.49
N LEU A 145 -4.53 12.98 -34.28
CA LEU A 145 -5.37 14.07 -33.78
C LEU A 145 -6.69 13.57 -33.17
N SER A 146 -7.25 12.46 -33.68
CA SER A 146 -8.45 11.84 -33.08
C SER A 146 -8.19 11.21 -31.70
N HIS A 147 -6.93 10.96 -31.34
CA HIS A 147 -6.50 10.43 -30.05
C HIS A 147 -5.89 11.49 -29.11
N LEU A 148 -5.71 12.73 -29.59
CA LEU A 148 -5.07 13.82 -28.85
C LEU A 148 -6.09 14.79 -28.28
N GLN A 149 -6.01 15.04 -26.98
CA GLN A 149 -6.74 16.10 -26.29
C GLN A 149 -5.76 17.17 -25.78
N ILE A 150 -5.97 18.44 -26.16
CA ILE A 150 -5.19 19.57 -25.65
C ILE A 150 -6.07 20.43 -24.75
N GLN A 151 -5.77 20.44 -23.44
CA GLN A 151 -6.46 21.25 -22.44
C GLN A 151 -5.48 22.28 -21.86
N ILE A 152 -5.54 23.53 -22.31
CA ILE A 152 -4.65 24.63 -21.85
C ILE A 152 -5.31 25.60 -20.85
N ASN A 153 -6.56 25.34 -20.53
CA ASN A 153 -7.36 25.98 -19.50
C ASN A 153 -7.58 25.03 -18.31
N ALA A 154 -6.53 24.29 -17.93
CA ALA A 154 -6.55 23.43 -16.75
C ALA A 154 -6.79 24.24 -15.46
N LYS A 155 -7.00 23.55 -14.34
CA LYS A 155 -7.18 24.22 -13.05
C LYS A 155 -5.85 24.81 -12.56
N GLU A 156 -5.92 25.94 -11.88
CA GLU A 156 -4.77 26.55 -11.20
C GLU A 156 -4.29 25.66 -10.04
N PHE A 157 -3.02 25.78 -9.65
CA PHE A 157 -2.36 24.96 -8.65
C PHE A 157 -3.13 24.84 -7.33
N SER A 158 -3.56 25.96 -6.74
CA SER A 158 -4.32 25.98 -5.48
C SER A 158 -5.71 25.35 -5.62
N GLN A 159 -6.35 25.52 -6.78
CA GLN A 159 -7.65 24.92 -7.04
C GLN A 159 -7.55 23.40 -7.17
N GLN A 160 -6.49 22.91 -7.84
CA GLN A 160 -6.22 21.47 -7.93
C GLN A 160 -5.98 20.87 -6.54
N LEU A 161 -5.18 21.53 -5.70
CA LEU A 161 -4.97 21.11 -4.32
C LEU A 161 -6.30 21.06 -3.54
N ASN A 162 -7.14 22.08 -3.65
CA ASN A 162 -8.45 22.09 -2.99
C ASN A 162 -9.36 20.93 -3.44
N ASP A 163 -9.31 20.55 -4.71
CA ASP A 163 -10.08 19.42 -5.22
C ASP A 163 -9.56 18.08 -4.68
N ILE A 164 -8.24 17.92 -4.56
CA ILE A 164 -7.62 16.77 -3.87
C ILE A 164 -8.09 16.69 -2.42
N LEU A 165 -8.03 17.81 -1.68
CA LEU A 165 -8.45 17.85 -0.28
C LEU A 165 -9.92 17.48 -0.10
N LYS A 166 -10.81 17.90 -1.02
CA LYS A 166 -12.21 17.48 -1.03
C LYS A 166 -12.35 15.98 -1.30
N LYS A 167 -11.63 15.44 -2.29
CA LYS A 167 -11.64 14.01 -2.61
C LYS A 167 -11.15 13.16 -1.44
N LEU A 168 -10.13 13.60 -0.71
CA LEU A 168 -9.63 12.93 0.48
C LEU A 168 -10.66 12.96 1.62
N GLN A 169 -11.33 14.09 1.85
CA GLN A 169 -12.43 14.19 2.82
C GLN A 169 -13.56 13.21 2.50
N GLU A 170 -14.01 13.17 1.23
CA GLU A 170 -15.03 12.23 0.75
C GLU A 170 -14.59 10.76 0.95
N GLN A 171 -13.34 10.45 0.59
CA GLN A 171 -12.81 9.08 0.60
C GLN A 171 -12.60 8.51 2.00
N PHE A 172 -12.22 9.35 2.97
CA PHE A 172 -11.89 8.90 4.34
C PHE A 172 -12.90 9.37 5.40
N ASN A 173 -13.93 10.12 5.01
CA ASN A 173 -14.88 10.77 5.92
C ASN A 173 -14.15 11.49 7.08
N CYS A 174 -13.17 12.31 6.72
CA CYS A 174 -12.25 12.96 7.67
C CYS A 174 -12.44 14.47 7.70
N SER A 175 -11.86 15.12 8.70
CA SER A 175 -11.87 16.59 8.79
C SER A 175 -10.99 17.24 7.71
N PRO A 176 -11.19 18.54 7.39
CA PRO A 176 -10.29 19.28 6.51
C PRO A 176 -8.84 19.28 7.01
N PHE A 177 -8.66 19.37 8.33
CA PHE A 177 -7.34 19.31 8.97
C PHE A 177 -6.64 17.98 8.68
N GLU A 178 -7.33 16.85 8.87
CA GLU A 178 -6.77 15.52 8.57
C GLU A 178 -6.52 15.32 7.07
N ALA A 179 -7.39 15.83 6.20
CA ALA A 179 -7.19 15.72 4.76
C ALA A 179 -5.88 16.41 4.31
N ASP A 180 -5.63 17.62 4.80
CA ASP A 180 -4.48 18.45 4.45
C ASP A 180 -3.19 17.99 5.15
N HIS A 181 -3.23 17.86 6.48
CA HIS A 181 -2.02 17.65 7.28
C HIS A 181 -1.61 16.18 7.37
N TYR A 182 -2.53 15.25 7.09
CA TYR A 182 -2.26 13.82 7.20
C TYR A 182 -2.34 13.10 5.84
N TYR A 183 -3.51 13.05 5.22
CA TYR A 183 -3.69 12.24 4.02
C TYR A 183 -2.98 12.80 2.79
N TYR A 184 -3.03 14.11 2.56
CA TYR A 184 -2.34 14.74 1.44
C TYR A 184 -0.81 14.59 1.55
N ASN A 185 -0.25 14.81 2.75
CA ASN A 185 1.18 14.59 2.99
C ASN A 185 1.61 13.14 2.73
N ASN A 186 0.80 12.16 3.14
CA ASN A 186 1.07 10.75 2.84
C ASN A 186 0.95 10.44 1.34
N ALA A 187 -0.07 10.99 0.68
CA ALA A 187 -0.28 10.85 -0.77
C ALA A 187 0.91 11.40 -1.56
N LEU A 188 1.35 12.62 -1.24
CA LEU A 188 2.51 13.25 -1.83
C LEU A 188 3.79 12.44 -1.62
N LYS A 189 4.00 11.89 -0.41
CA LYS A 189 5.12 11.00 -0.11
C LYS A 189 5.11 9.77 -1.03
N VAL A 190 3.95 9.10 -1.16
CA VAL A 190 3.80 7.90 -2.00
C VAL A 190 4.07 8.22 -3.46
N ILE A 191 3.46 9.27 -4.02
CA ILE A 191 3.67 9.65 -5.42
C ILE A 191 5.14 10.02 -5.68
N LYS A 192 5.77 10.78 -4.79
CA LYS A 192 7.19 11.12 -4.89
C LYS A 192 8.09 9.87 -4.91
N GLU A 193 7.84 8.90 -4.02
CA GLU A 193 8.62 7.66 -3.96
C GLU A 193 8.46 6.81 -5.22
N LEU A 194 7.25 6.75 -5.79
CA LEU A 194 6.98 6.08 -7.06
C LEU A 194 7.70 6.80 -8.22
N ALA A 195 7.60 8.12 -8.32
CA ALA A 195 8.19 8.92 -9.40
C ALA A 195 9.72 8.75 -9.52
N ILE A 196 10.43 8.67 -8.39
CA ILE A 196 11.90 8.53 -8.38
C ILE A 196 12.38 7.07 -8.53
N CYS A 197 11.47 6.09 -8.57
CA CYS A 197 11.84 4.68 -8.68
C CYS A 197 12.47 4.40 -10.05
N LYS A 198 13.63 3.74 -10.11
CA LYS A 198 14.32 3.48 -11.39
C LYS A 198 13.56 2.54 -12.34
N ASN A 199 12.71 1.66 -11.81
CA ASN A 199 11.95 0.70 -12.60
C ASN A 199 10.52 1.22 -12.83
N ILE A 200 10.15 1.43 -14.09
CA ILE A 200 8.84 1.95 -14.52
C ILE A 200 7.68 1.05 -14.03
N GLU A 201 7.85 -0.28 -14.07
CA GLU A 201 6.82 -1.23 -13.61
C GLU A 201 6.49 -1.05 -12.11
N LYS A 202 7.48 -0.59 -11.33
CA LYS A 202 7.30 -0.30 -9.90
C LYS A 202 6.68 1.08 -9.65
N ARG A 203 6.48 1.91 -10.67
CA ARG A 203 5.77 3.20 -10.59
C ARG A 203 4.27 3.06 -10.78
N LYS A 204 3.80 1.84 -11.09
CA LYS A 204 2.39 1.52 -11.23
C LYS A 204 1.73 1.36 -9.86
N VAL A 205 0.58 2.00 -9.68
CA VAL A 205 -0.21 1.87 -8.45
C VAL A 205 -1.71 1.89 -8.78
N CYS A 206 -2.46 0.93 -8.24
CA CYS A 206 -3.92 0.91 -8.37
C CYS A 206 -4.59 1.74 -7.27
N LYS A 207 -5.82 2.22 -7.51
CA LYS A 207 -6.55 3.04 -6.52
C LYS A 207 -6.66 2.36 -5.16
N LYS A 208 -6.99 1.07 -5.12
CA LYS A 208 -7.11 0.31 -3.86
C LYS A 208 -5.81 0.30 -3.07
N ASP A 209 -4.69 0.03 -3.73
CA ASP A 209 -3.39 -0.03 -3.09
C ASP A 209 -2.93 1.36 -2.63
N PHE A 210 -3.17 2.39 -3.43
CA PHE A 210 -2.87 3.78 -3.05
C PHE A 210 -3.61 4.20 -1.78
N ILE A 211 -4.92 3.95 -1.71
CA ILE A 211 -5.72 4.25 -0.51
C ILE A 211 -5.17 3.52 0.73
N LYS A 212 -4.76 2.25 0.57
CA LYS A 212 -4.13 1.48 1.66
C LYS A 212 -2.76 2.02 2.07
N LEU A 213 -1.98 2.56 1.12
CA LEU A 213 -0.65 3.11 1.38
C LEU A 213 -0.73 4.44 2.16
N ILE A 214 -1.70 5.30 1.84
CA ILE A 214 -1.83 6.63 2.47
C ILE A 214 -2.56 6.60 3.82
N ASN A 215 -3.33 5.54 4.10
CA ASN A 215 -4.03 5.36 5.37
C ASN A 215 -3.18 4.57 6.37
N LYS A 216 -2.41 5.28 7.21
CA LYS A 216 -1.61 4.72 8.31
C LYS A 216 -2.11 5.20 9.68
N LYS A 217 -3.37 5.62 9.77
CA LYS A 217 -3.88 6.41 10.91
C LYS A 217 -3.82 5.61 12.21
N GLU A 218 -4.17 4.33 12.15
CA GLU A 218 -4.13 3.41 13.28
C GLU A 218 -2.73 3.27 13.87
N ILE A 219 -1.71 3.15 13.01
CA ILE A 219 -0.31 3.04 13.44
C ILE A 219 0.12 4.29 14.19
N LEU A 220 -0.17 5.46 13.63
CA LEU A 220 0.21 6.74 14.24
C LEU A 220 -0.58 6.99 15.53
N PHE A 221 -1.87 6.64 15.54
CA PHE A 221 -2.70 6.71 16.74
C PHE A 221 -2.14 5.84 17.86
N ASN A 222 -1.77 4.59 17.57
CA ASN A 222 -1.18 3.71 18.57
C ASN A 222 0.10 4.30 19.14
N GLN A 223 1.02 4.77 18.28
CA GLN A 223 2.27 5.40 18.71
C GLN A 223 2.02 6.62 19.62
N TRP A 224 1.11 7.51 19.23
CA TRP A 224 0.74 8.66 20.06
C TRP A 224 0.05 8.28 21.35
N PHE A 225 -0.84 7.27 21.31
CA PHE A 225 -1.53 6.79 22.48
C PHE A 225 -0.54 6.24 23.53
N TYR A 226 0.43 5.43 23.09
CA TYR A 226 1.54 4.98 23.93
C TYR A 226 2.35 6.15 24.48
N PHE A 227 2.68 7.13 23.65
CA PHE A 227 3.44 8.31 24.05
C PHE A 227 2.72 9.16 25.11
N PHE A 228 1.44 9.45 24.93
CA PHE A 228 0.68 10.33 25.81
C PHE A 228 0.20 9.65 27.10
N LYS A 229 -0.16 8.36 27.06
CA LYS A 229 -0.66 7.64 28.25
C LYS A 229 0.45 6.96 29.05
N GLY A 230 1.59 6.69 28.42
CA GLY A 230 2.66 5.88 29.00
C GLY A 230 2.37 4.37 28.90
N GLU A 231 3.41 3.59 28.64
CA GLU A 231 3.30 2.15 28.33
C GLU A 231 2.51 1.33 29.36
N LYS A 232 2.73 1.58 30.67
CA LYS A 232 2.11 0.80 31.74
C LYS A 232 0.58 0.94 31.79
N GLU A 233 0.06 2.15 31.58
CA GLU A 233 -1.39 2.36 31.57
C GLU A 233 -2.03 1.77 30.33
N VAL A 234 -1.35 1.83 29.17
CA VAL A 234 -1.82 1.16 27.95
C VAL A 234 -1.88 -0.35 28.14
N TYR A 235 -0.84 -0.97 28.71
CA TYR A 235 -0.84 -2.41 28.98
C TYR A 235 -1.97 -2.82 29.93
N LYS A 236 -2.26 -2.00 30.94
CA LYS A 236 -3.38 -2.23 31.86
C LYS A 236 -4.74 -2.17 31.16
N ILE A 237 -4.92 -1.21 30.24
CA ILE A 237 -6.14 -1.12 29.43
C ILE A 237 -6.29 -2.36 28.53
N LEU A 238 -5.25 -2.70 27.76
CA LEU A 238 -5.25 -3.89 26.89
C LEU A 238 -5.49 -5.18 27.68
N ARG A 239 -4.84 -5.33 28.84
CA ARG A 239 -5.07 -6.47 29.74
C ARG A 239 -6.52 -6.54 30.19
N LYS A 240 -7.10 -5.40 30.58
CA LYS A 240 -8.49 -5.32 31.06
C LYS A 240 -9.48 -5.69 29.95
N GLU A 241 -9.26 -5.21 28.74
CA GLU A 241 -10.16 -5.41 27.61
C GLU A 241 -10.08 -6.81 26.99
N HIS A 242 -8.90 -7.43 27.01
CA HIS A 242 -8.64 -8.61 26.18
C HIS A 242 -8.12 -9.84 26.92
N PHE A 243 -7.61 -9.69 28.14
CA PHE A 243 -6.92 -10.76 28.87
C PHE A 243 -7.39 -10.94 30.32
N THR A 244 -8.38 -10.15 30.78
CA THR A 244 -8.96 -10.26 32.12
C THR A 244 -10.31 -10.95 32.06
N TYR A 245 -10.35 -12.21 32.50
CA TYR A 245 -11.59 -12.99 32.57
C TYR A 245 -11.72 -13.69 33.92
N LEU A 246 -12.90 -13.60 34.54
CA LEU A 246 -13.22 -14.36 35.75
C LEU A 246 -13.34 -15.86 35.45
N ASN A 247 -13.93 -16.20 34.30
CA ASN A 247 -14.08 -17.58 33.82
C ASN A 247 -13.60 -17.68 32.37
N VAL A 248 -12.36 -18.14 32.18
CA VAL A 248 -11.82 -18.39 30.83
C VAL A 248 -12.63 -19.48 30.14
N LEU A 249 -13.29 -19.10 29.04
CA LEU A 249 -14.08 -19.97 28.16
C LEU A 249 -13.18 -20.81 27.23
N PRO A 250 -13.64 -22.01 26.79
CA PRO A 250 -12.85 -22.96 26.01
C PRO A 250 -12.77 -22.61 24.52
N PHE A 251 -12.31 -21.39 24.22
CA PHE A 251 -12.07 -20.92 22.84
C PHE A 251 -10.69 -21.36 22.34
N GLU A 252 -10.57 -21.55 21.04
CA GLU A 252 -9.30 -21.84 20.38
C GLU A 252 -8.55 -20.51 20.20
N ARG A 253 -7.52 -20.28 21.01
CA ARG A 253 -6.79 -19.00 21.08
C ARG A 253 -5.44 -19.10 20.39
N PHE A 254 -5.19 -18.20 19.45
CA PHE A 254 -3.92 -18.07 18.74
C PHE A 254 -3.17 -16.85 19.26
N PHE A 255 -1.92 -17.04 19.65
CA PHE A 255 -0.99 -15.97 20.01
C PHE A 255 0.09 -15.91 18.93
N LEU A 256 0.01 -14.89 18.08
CA LEU A 256 0.99 -14.65 17.02
C LEU A 256 1.94 -13.56 17.51
N ILE A 257 3.20 -13.88 17.75
CA ILE A 257 4.16 -12.98 18.41
C ILE A 257 5.31 -12.68 17.46
N GLU A 258 5.50 -11.42 17.09
CA GLU A 258 6.68 -10.97 16.36
C GLU A 258 7.87 -10.75 17.30
N VAL A 259 9.04 -11.27 16.91
CA VAL A 259 10.32 -10.99 17.59
C VAL A 259 11.24 -10.11 16.76
N ASP A 260 12.00 -9.25 17.44
CA ASP A 260 13.10 -8.50 16.84
C ASP A 260 14.37 -9.35 16.89
N LYS A 261 14.94 -9.68 15.73
CA LYS A 261 16.19 -10.45 15.63
C LYS A 261 17.36 -9.79 16.37
N ASN A 262 17.38 -8.46 16.45
CA ASN A 262 18.48 -7.71 17.06
C ASN A 262 18.41 -7.67 18.60
N SER A 263 17.22 -7.85 19.17
CA SER A 263 17.00 -7.77 20.63
C SER A 263 16.36 -9.05 21.18
N TYR A 264 16.48 -10.16 20.45
CA TYR A 264 15.85 -11.42 20.79
C TYR A 264 16.48 -12.03 22.04
N SER A 265 15.64 -12.56 22.92
CA SER A 265 16.04 -13.34 24.09
C SER A 265 15.16 -14.59 24.19
N ARG A 266 15.78 -15.77 24.07
CA ARG A 266 15.10 -17.06 24.24
C ARG A 266 14.44 -17.18 25.61
N PHE A 267 15.13 -16.70 26.64
CA PHE A 267 14.63 -16.72 28.01
C PHE A 267 13.32 -15.91 28.14
N GLU A 268 13.29 -14.69 27.62
CA GLU A 268 12.09 -13.85 27.66
C GLU A 268 10.93 -14.49 26.89
N LEU A 269 11.19 -15.03 25.69
CA LEU A 269 10.17 -15.70 24.90
C LEU A 269 9.60 -16.92 25.65
N LYS A 270 10.46 -17.73 26.25
CA LYS A 270 10.05 -18.89 27.05
C LYS A 270 9.17 -18.47 28.23
N GLU A 271 9.53 -17.42 28.97
CA GLU A 271 8.71 -16.88 30.06
C GLU A 271 7.32 -16.44 29.58
N ILE A 272 7.23 -15.80 28.41
CA ILE A 272 5.96 -15.36 27.83
C ILE A 272 5.09 -16.56 27.45
N LEU A 273 5.66 -17.55 26.77
CA LEU A 273 4.95 -18.76 26.35
C LEU A 273 4.49 -19.60 27.55
N LEU A 274 5.29 -19.65 28.62
CA LEU A 274 4.88 -20.23 29.90
C LEU A 274 3.72 -19.46 30.54
N CYS A 275 3.76 -18.13 30.54
CA CYS A 275 2.65 -17.30 31.03
C CYS A 275 1.37 -17.57 30.25
N ILE A 276 1.47 -17.64 28.92
CA ILE A 276 0.36 -17.96 28.02
C ILE A 276 -0.20 -19.35 28.34
N SER A 277 0.67 -20.36 28.39
CA SER A 277 0.32 -21.74 28.72
C SER A 277 -0.43 -21.83 30.04
N ASN A 278 0.11 -21.22 31.11
CA ASN A 278 -0.49 -21.29 32.44
C ASN A 278 -1.85 -20.57 32.54
N LYS A 279 -2.03 -19.47 31.82
CA LYS A 279 -3.29 -18.70 31.84
C LYS A 279 -4.37 -19.30 30.94
N TRP A 280 -3.98 -19.88 29.81
CA TRP A 280 -4.88 -20.25 28.72
C TRP A 280 -4.96 -21.75 28.46
N SER A 281 -4.44 -22.58 29.36
CA SER A 281 -4.62 -24.03 29.35
C SER A 281 -5.39 -24.49 30.58
N LYS A 282 -6.49 -25.22 30.36
CA LYS A 282 -7.27 -25.86 31.43
C LYS A 282 -7.44 -27.34 31.15
N LEU A 283 -6.61 -28.15 31.81
CA LEU A 283 -6.48 -29.59 31.54
C LEU A 283 -6.92 -30.47 32.72
N SER A 284 -7.61 -29.91 33.72
CA SER A 284 -8.06 -30.67 34.89
C SER A 284 -9.08 -31.74 34.47
N LYS A 285 -9.09 -32.90 35.15
CA LYS A 285 -10.13 -33.95 34.97
C LYS A 285 -11.55 -33.41 35.10
N ARG A 286 -11.73 -32.34 35.89
CA ARG A 286 -13.04 -31.73 36.17
C ARG A 286 -13.46 -30.70 35.11
N THR A 287 -12.60 -30.37 34.16
CA THR A 287 -12.90 -29.43 33.09
C THR A 287 -13.64 -30.17 31.97
N PRO A 288 -14.92 -29.88 31.70
CA PRO A 288 -15.71 -30.61 30.70
C PRO A 288 -15.25 -30.35 29.26
N HIS A 289 -14.75 -29.14 29.01
CA HIS A 289 -14.18 -28.72 27.73
C HIS A 289 -12.77 -28.21 27.95
N PRO A 290 -11.77 -29.10 28.06
CA PRO A 290 -10.38 -28.70 28.13
C PRO A 290 -9.94 -27.97 26.86
N PHE A 291 -8.94 -27.10 27.02
CA PHE A 291 -8.38 -26.31 25.93
C PHE A 291 -6.94 -25.90 26.26
N CYS A 292 -6.19 -25.56 25.23
CA CYS A 292 -4.87 -24.95 25.30
C CYS A 292 -4.68 -24.00 24.11
N PRO A 293 -3.72 -23.05 24.17
CA PRO A 293 -3.52 -22.08 23.11
C PRO A 293 -2.57 -22.58 22.00
N TYR A 294 -2.66 -21.94 20.85
CA TYR A 294 -1.74 -22.07 19.72
C TYR A 294 -0.79 -20.87 19.70
N VAL A 295 0.46 -21.12 19.35
CA VAL A 295 1.51 -20.09 19.34
C VAL A 295 2.28 -20.13 18.03
N TYR A 296 2.44 -18.96 17.40
CA TYR A 296 3.26 -18.76 16.21
C TYR A 296 4.25 -17.64 16.50
N ILE A 297 5.53 -17.86 16.21
CA ILE A 297 6.57 -16.85 16.44
C ILE A 297 7.05 -16.32 15.09
N HIS A 298 6.67 -15.08 14.78
CA HIS A 298 7.07 -14.42 13.55
C HIS A 298 8.52 -13.92 13.64
N ASN A 299 9.28 -14.07 12.55
CA ASN A 299 10.69 -13.69 12.40
C ASN A 299 11.70 -14.46 13.29
N LEU A 300 11.31 -15.59 13.88
CA LEU A 300 12.24 -16.50 14.56
C LEU A 300 12.94 -17.44 13.57
N ASP A 301 14.23 -17.69 13.78
CA ASP A 301 14.98 -18.68 12.99
C ASP A 301 14.49 -20.11 13.29
N SER A 302 14.46 -20.98 12.27
CA SER A 302 13.97 -22.36 12.44
C SER A 302 14.82 -23.18 13.41
N ASN A 303 16.15 -22.98 13.43
CA ASN A 303 17.01 -23.66 14.41
C ASN A 303 16.74 -23.15 15.82
N GLU A 304 16.46 -21.86 15.96
CA GLU A 304 16.14 -21.26 17.25
C GLU A 304 14.78 -21.75 17.78
N LEU A 305 13.79 -21.96 16.91
CA LEU A 305 12.51 -22.59 17.28
C LEU A 305 12.69 -24.02 17.76
N ILE A 306 13.57 -24.81 17.11
CA ILE A 306 13.90 -26.18 17.54
C ILE A 306 14.51 -26.15 18.94
N GLU A 307 15.47 -25.25 19.18
CA GLU A 307 16.11 -25.12 20.48
C GLU A 307 15.12 -24.67 21.59
N LEU A 308 14.19 -23.78 21.26
CA LEU A 308 13.11 -23.41 22.17
C LEU A 308 12.23 -24.63 22.50
N LYS A 309 11.81 -25.40 21.50
CA LYS A 309 11.03 -26.65 21.70
C LYS A 309 11.81 -27.67 22.56
N ASN A 310 13.13 -27.77 22.38
CA ASN A 310 14.01 -28.62 23.19
C ASN A 310 14.01 -28.21 24.66
N ASP A 311 14.06 -26.91 24.97
CA ASP A 311 13.96 -26.40 26.34
C ASP A 311 12.62 -26.80 26.98
N PHE A 312 11.50 -26.59 26.28
CA PHE A 312 10.17 -27.00 26.76
C PHE A 312 10.08 -28.51 27.02
N TYR A 313 10.64 -29.32 26.12
CA TYR A 313 10.66 -30.77 26.26
C TYR A 313 11.47 -31.23 27.47
N ARG A 314 12.68 -30.67 27.66
CA ARG A 314 13.55 -30.97 28.81
C ARG A 314 12.93 -30.58 30.14
N GLU A 315 12.16 -29.50 30.15
CA GLU A 315 11.41 -29.01 31.33
C GLU A 315 10.10 -29.80 31.56
N GLY A 316 9.79 -30.79 30.72
CA GLY A 316 8.62 -31.65 30.88
C GLY A 316 7.30 -31.00 30.45
N ILE A 317 7.34 -29.87 29.75
CA ILE A 317 6.15 -29.18 29.25
C ILE A 317 5.71 -29.86 27.96
N ARG A 318 4.49 -30.40 27.96
CA ARG A 318 3.96 -31.12 26.79
C ARG A 318 3.39 -30.14 25.77
N PHE A 319 3.79 -30.33 24.51
CA PHE A 319 3.30 -29.57 23.37
C PHE A 319 3.21 -30.47 22.13
N ILE A 320 2.53 -29.99 21.10
CA ILE A 320 2.47 -30.60 19.76
C ILE A 320 2.66 -29.51 18.70
N ASP A 321 3.02 -29.90 17.47
CA ASP A 321 3.25 -28.98 16.35
C ASP A 321 2.62 -29.42 15.02
N GLY A 322 1.81 -30.48 15.04
CA GLY A 322 1.10 -31.00 13.86
C GLY A 322 1.94 -31.90 12.95
N VAL A 323 3.15 -32.26 13.35
CA VAL A 323 4.01 -33.23 12.67
C VAL A 323 4.01 -34.54 13.49
N ALA A 324 3.34 -35.57 12.98
CA ALA A 324 3.08 -36.79 13.78
C ALA A 324 4.30 -37.71 13.97
N TYR A 325 5.26 -37.66 13.06
CA TYR A 325 6.49 -38.46 13.08
C TYR A 325 7.58 -37.74 12.27
N ASN A 326 8.84 -38.18 12.40
CA ASN A 326 9.96 -37.56 11.70
C ASN A 326 9.72 -37.57 10.17
N GLU A 327 9.97 -36.43 9.52
CA GLU A 327 9.72 -36.21 8.08
C GLU A 327 8.24 -36.26 7.65
N ALA A 328 7.29 -36.36 8.58
CA ALA A 328 5.87 -36.24 8.23
C ALA A 328 5.56 -34.84 7.69
N LYS A 329 4.63 -34.77 6.74
CA LYS A 329 4.04 -33.50 6.33
C LYS A 329 3.15 -32.96 7.45
N PHE A 330 3.08 -31.63 7.56
CA PHE A 330 2.15 -30.97 8.49
C PHE A 330 0.72 -31.45 8.25
N ASN A 331 0.05 -31.84 9.35
CA ASN A 331 -1.35 -32.28 9.34
C ASN A 331 -2.18 -31.39 10.28
N PRO A 332 -3.09 -30.57 9.74
CA PRO A 332 -4.01 -29.74 10.53
C PRO A 332 -4.80 -30.55 11.58
N LYS A 333 -5.19 -31.78 11.26
CA LYS A 333 -5.93 -32.65 12.21
C LYS A 333 -5.06 -33.13 13.36
N ALA A 334 -3.75 -33.28 13.15
CA ALA A 334 -2.82 -33.66 14.21
C ALA A 334 -2.65 -32.53 15.23
N ILE A 335 -2.52 -31.28 14.78
CA ILE A 335 -2.39 -30.14 15.72
C ILE A 335 -3.72 -29.77 16.39
N VAL A 336 -4.87 -30.05 15.77
CA VAL A 336 -6.19 -29.80 16.38
C VAL A 336 -6.55 -30.82 17.48
N GLU A 337 -5.67 -31.79 17.78
CA GLU A 337 -5.86 -32.76 18.88
C GLU A 337 -6.33 -32.08 20.17
N CYS A 338 -7.39 -32.61 20.78
CA CYS A 338 -7.96 -32.03 21.99
C CYS A 338 -7.01 -32.22 23.17
N ALA A 339 -6.45 -31.13 23.69
CA ALA A 339 -5.71 -31.14 24.94
C ALA A 339 -6.61 -31.59 26.09
N ASN A 340 -6.14 -32.42 27.01
CA ASN A 340 -6.91 -32.95 28.13
C ASN A 340 -6.01 -33.41 29.28
N TYR A 341 -6.61 -33.95 30.35
CA TYR A 341 -5.87 -34.44 31.51
C TYR A 341 -4.90 -35.59 31.21
N TYR A 342 -5.14 -36.41 30.20
CA TYR A 342 -4.31 -37.58 29.93
C TYR A 342 -3.10 -37.23 29.06
N ASN A 343 -3.31 -36.49 27.97
CA ASN A 343 -2.21 -36.09 27.08
C ASN A 343 -1.43 -34.85 27.59
N GLN A 344 -2.01 -34.09 28.53
CA GLN A 344 -1.38 -32.92 29.17
C GLN A 344 -0.87 -31.86 28.19
N ILE A 345 -1.40 -31.79 26.96
CA ILE A 345 -0.93 -30.84 25.94
C ILE A 345 -1.20 -29.40 26.41
N MET A 346 -0.14 -28.66 26.71
CA MET A 346 -0.25 -27.33 27.27
C MET A 346 -0.09 -26.22 26.23
N LEU A 347 0.54 -26.52 25.09
CA LEU A 347 0.80 -25.58 23.99
C LEU A 347 0.75 -26.29 22.65
N LYS A 348 0.41 -25.54 21.59
CA LYS A 348 0.45 -26.01 20.21
C LYS A 348 1.30 -25.06 19.38
N PHE A 349 2.47 -25.50 18.94
CA PHE A 349 3.38 -24.69 18.14
C PHE A 349 2.98 -24.72 16.67
N ILE A 350 2.93 -23.54 16.05
CA ILE A 350 2.73 -23.39 14.61
C ILE A 350 4.07 -22.95 14.04
N ASP A 351 4.65 -23.78 13.17
CA ASP A 351 6.01 -23.54 12.67
C ASP A 351 6.04 -22.59 11.48
N HIS A 352 4.96 -22.54 10.70
CA HIS A 352 4.85 -21.71 9.50
C HIS A 352 3.55 -20.90 9.50
N LEU A 353 3.62 -19.64 9.06
CA LEU A 353 2.48 -18.72 9.03
C LEU A 353 1.30 -19.28 8.23
N ASP A 354 1.59 -19.92 7.09
CA ASP A 354 0.57 -20.45 6.17
C ASP A 354 -0.26 -21.57 6.81
N TYR A 355 0.25 -22.23 7.87
CA TYR A 355 -0.46 -23.30 8.57
C TYR A 355 -1.65 -22.77 9.38
N ILE A 356 -1.64 -21.50 9.78
CA ILE A 356 -2.72 -20.90 10.58
C ILE A 356 -4.06 -21.05 9.84
N ASN A 357 -4.11 -20.73 8.54
CA ASN A 357 -5.34 -20.84 7.75
C ASN A 357 -5.80 -22.30 7.65
N LEU A 358 -4.87 -23.25 7.46
CA LEU A 358 -5.19 -24.67 7.40
C LEU A 358 -5.79 -25.19 8.72
N ILE A 359 -5.26 -24.73 9.85
CA ILE A 359 -5.76 -25.09 11.18
C ILE A 359 -7.16 -24.53 11.41
N ILE A 360 -7.37 -23.24 11.09
CA ILE A 360 -8.66 -22.56 11.25
C ILE A 360 -9.77 -23.28 10.47
N HIS A 361 -9.47 -23.81 9.29
CA HIS A 361 -10.44 -24.55 8.48
C HIS A 361 -10.93 -25.86 9.10
N GLU A 362 -10.17 -26.48 10.01
CA GLU A 362 -10.57 -27.72 10.69
C GLU A 362 -11.34 -27.47 11.99
N MET A 363 -11.46 -26.20 12.43
CA MET A 363 -12.04 -25.85 13.72
C MET A 363 -13.53 -25.54 13.62
N ASN A 364 -14.30 -26.09 14.57
CA ASN A 364 -15.73 -25.83 14.73
C ASN A 364 -16.07 -25.02 15.99
N LYS A 365 -15.06 -24.45 16.66
CA LYS A 365 -15.22 -23.67 17.90
C LYS A 365 -14.96 -22.19 17.65
N THR A 366 -15.33 -21.35 18.60
CA THR A 366 -14.97 -19.92 18.59
C THR A 366 -13.45 -19.74 18.59
N ILE A 367 -12.96 -18.90 17.69
CA ILE A 367 -11.54 -18.60 17.50
C ILE A 367 -11.26 -17.16 17.91
N GLU A 368 -10.21 -16.97 18.70
CA GLU A 368 -9.64 -15.65 19.00
C GLU A 368 -8.17 -15.61 18.57
N ILE A 369 -7.80 -14.63 17.76
CA ILE A 369 -6.43 -14.42 17.30
C ILE A 369 -5.91 -13.12 17.91
N TYR A 370 -4.85 -13.24 18.69
CA TYR A 370 -4.10 -12.12 19.27
C TYR A 370 -2.76 -12.01 18.56
N GLN A 371 -2.61 -10.99 17.73
CA GLN A 371 -1.38 -10.73 16.99
C GLN A 371 -0.62 -9.56 17.62
N PHE A 372 0.58 -9.83 18.10
CA PHE A 372 1.52 -8.86 18.65
C PHE A 372 2.57 -8.55 17.59
N PHE A 373 2.61 -7.31 17.10
CA PHE A 373 3.47 -6.87 15.99
C PHE A 373 4.13 -5.53 16.29
N ARG A 374 5.20 -5.19 15.57
CA ARG A 374 5.99 -3.97 15.78
C ARG A 374 5.47 -2.81 14.95
N GLU A 375 5.56 -2.95 13.63
CA GLU A 375 5.25 -1.86 12.69
C GLU A 375 3.97 -2.14 11.91
N THR A 376 3.92 -3.29 11.23
CA THR A 376 2.79 -3.69 10.41
C THR A 376 2.31 -5.08 10.79
N PRO A 377 0.99 -5.34 10.84
CA PRO A 377 0.47 -6.68 11.01
C PRO A 377 1.02 -7.63 9.93
N PHE A 378 1.50 -8.80 10.32
CA PHE A 378 2.09 -9.80 9.43
C PHE A 378 1.08 -10.91 9.05
N PHE A 379 -0.06 -10.96 9.73
CA PHE A 379 -1.17 -11.87 9.49
C PHE A 379 -2.47 -11.08 9.34
N GLU A 380 -3.25 -11.42 8.33
CA GLU A 380 -4.55 -10.80 8.02
C GLU A 380 -5.57 -11.89 7.72
N LEU A 381 -6.74 -11.80 8.35
CA LEU A 381 -7.83 -12.74 8.14
C LEU A 381 -9.16 -11.99 8.07
N ASN A 382 -9.78 -11.99 6.89
CA ASN A 382 -11.08 -11.36 6.68
C ASN A 382 -12.21 -12.36 6.94
N ASN A 383 -12.44 -12.68 8.22
CA ASN A 383 -13.57 -13.51 8.64
C ASN A 383 -14.31 -12.82 9.79
N PRO A 384 -15.56 -12.36 9.59
CA PRO A 384 -16.30 -11.61 10.61
C PRO A 384 -16.64 -12.47 11.85
N ASN A 385 -16.57 -13.80 11.75
CA ASN A 385 -16.85 -14.72 12.85
C ASN A 385 -15.62 -14.98 13.74
N ILE A 386 -14.45 -14.46 13.37
CA ILE A 386 -13.20 -14.66 14.11
C ILE A 386 -12.79 -13.34 14.72
N LYS A 387 -12.61 -13.33 16.04
CA LYS A 387 -12.10 -12.17 16.75
C LYS A 387 -10.59 -12.05 16.48
N HIS A 388 -10.18 -11.06 15.69
CA HIS A 388 -8.77 -10.80 15.40
C HIS A 388 -8.34 -9.47 16.04
N ILE A 389 -7.63 -9.55 17.16
CA ILE A 389 -7.08 -8.41 17.88
C ILE A 389 -5.62 -8.20 17.45
N LYS A 390 -5.31 -6.97 17.04
CA LYS A 390 -3.99 -6.55 16.57
C LYS A 390 -3.40 -5.58 17.58
N ILE A 391 -2.32 -5.99 18.24
CA ILE A 391 -1.67 -5.22 19.30
C ILE A 391 -0.29 -4.80 18.82
N GLN A 392 -0.12 -3.49 18.64
CA GLN A 392 1.12 -2.91 18.12
C GLN A 392 2.13 -2.56 19.24
N ASN A 393 3.39 -2.43 18.84
CA ASN A 393 4.45 -1.67 19.51
C ASN A 393 5.01 -2.36 20.76
N LEU A 394 5.37 -3.63 20.63
CA LEU A 394 5.86 -4.41 21.77
C LEU A 394 7.27 -4.89 21.54
N GLN A 395 8.16 -4.47 22.45
CA GLN A 395 9.32 -5.28 22.78
C GLN A 395 8.82 -6.57 23.41
N LEU A 396 9.52 -7.68 23.17
CA LEU A 396 9.13 -9.01 23.65
C LEU A 396 8.76 -9.00 25.15
N LYS A 397 9.60 -8.40 25.98
CA LYS A 397 9.38 -8.19 27.43
C LYS A 397 8.03 -7.55 27.81
N ASN A 398 7.43 -6.75 26.92
CA ASN A 398 6.19 -6.02 27.19
C ASN A 398 4.95 -6.91 27.01
N VAL A 399 5.04 -7.98 26.23
CA VAL A 399 3.92 -8.91 25.98
C VAL A 399 3.40 -9.52 27.29
N LYS A 400 4.31 -9.94 28.18
CA LYS A 400 3.97 -10.43 29.53
C LYS A 400 3.23 -9.38 30.38
N GLY A 401 3.52 -8.09 30.14
CA GLY A 401 2.83 -6.97 30.79
C GLY A 401 1.38 -6.78 30.32
N ILE A 402 0.99 -7.37 29.20
CA ILE A 402 -0.36 -7.24 28.62
C ILE A 402 -1.21 -8.47 28.92
N ILE A 403 -0.67 -9.67 28.73
CA ILE A 403 -1.37 -10.93 29.01
C ILE A 403 -1.06 -11.40 30.42
#